data_AF-A0A1Q5Q1S6-F1
#
_entry.id   AF-A0A1Q5Q1S6-F1
#
_cell.length_a   1.000
_cell.length_b   1.000
_cell.length_c   1.000
_cell.angle_alpha   90.00
_cell.angle_beta   90.00
_cell.angle_gamma   90.00
#
_symmetry.space_group_name_H-M   'P 1'
#
loop_
_entity.id
_entity.type
_entity.pdbx_description
1 polymer ?
#
loop_
_entity_poly.entity_id
_entity_poly.type
_entity_poly.pdbx_seq_one_letter_code
_entity_poly.pdbx_strand_id
1 'polypeptide(L)'
;MRAALHSERGSVIPEYVMVLTMLLFVLLALIQFVFAAHIHSILRDSAAEGARRAAMMDGTDADGVQLAHELITSAVSEGYASDISIEQVTIDGVAAVRVSVKAPLPVIGLLGPTGGFDIQAHAVREDQFLTTGAGS
;
A
#
# COMPACT_ATOMS: atom_id res chain seq x y z
N MET A 1 2.52 -49.48 -46.36
CA MET A 1 1.72 -49.22 -45.15
C MET A 1 2.64 -49.20 -43.94
N ARG A 2 3.34 -48.08 -43.70
CA ARG A 2 4.34 -47.94 -42.63
C ARG A 2 4.05 -46.66 -41.83
N ALA A 3 3.76 -46.88 -40.55
CA ALA A 3 3.97 -45.98 -39.42
C ALA A 3 3.29 -44.59 -39.44
N ALA A 4 1.95 -44.55 -39.41
CA ALA A 4 1.20 -43.40 -38.88
C ALA A 4 1.02 -43.50 -37.35
N LEU A 5 2.05 -43.92 -36.61
CA LEU A 5 1.99 -44.16 -35.15
C LEU A 5 2.99 -43.32 -34.36
N HIS A 6 3.31 -42.10 -34.81
CA HIS A 6 4.30 -41.27 -34.10
C HIS A 6 3.90 -39.82 -33.78
N SER A 7 2.63 -39.43 -33.92
CA SER A 7 2.27 -38.02 -33.68
C SER A 7 1.35 -37.75 -32.49
N GLU A 8 0.70 -38.75 -31.88
CA GLU A 8 -0.18 -38.52 -30.72
C GLU A 8 0.56 -38.55 -29.37
N ARG A 9 1.74 -39.15 -29.30
CA ARG A 9 2.55 -39.20 -28.06
C ARG A 9 3.28 -37.88 -27.74
N GLY A 10 3.24 -36.90 -28.65
CA GLY A 10 3.93 -35.61 -28.54
C GLY A 10 3.07 -34.42 -28.11
N SER A 11 1.74 -34.57 -27.99
CA SER A 11 0.83 -33.46 -27.63
C SER A 11 0.73 -33.20 -26.13
N VAL A 12 1.04 -34.21 -25.31
CA VAL A 12 0.94 -34.10 -23.85
C VAL A 12 1.94 -33.08 -23.31
N ILE A 13 3.18 -33.09 -23.80
CA ILE A 13 4.25 -32.20 -23.28
C ILE A 13 3.89 -30.71 -23.53
N PRO A 14 3.53 -30.26 -24.74
CA PRO A 14 3.12 -28.87 -24.97
C PRO A 14 1.89 -28.44 -24.17
N GLU A 15 0.86 -29.30 -24.05
CA GLU A 15 -0.35 -29.00 -23.29
C GLU A 15 -0.03 -28.74 -21.82
N TYR A 16 0.77 -29.61 -21.18
CA TYR A 16 1.20 -29.40 -19.81
C TYR A 16 2.01 -28.11 -19.64
N VAL A 17 2.87 -27.77 -20.61
CA VAL A 17 3.65 -26.52 -20.57
C VAL A 17 2.73 -25.30 -20.64
N MET A 18 1.70 -25.31 -21.49
CA MET A 18 0.72 -24.22 -21.57
C MET A 18 -0.09 -24.08 -20.27
N VAL A 19 -0.50 -25.20 -19.68
CA VAL A 19 -1.23 -25.19 -18.40
C VAL A 19 -0.32 -24.69 -17.26
N LEU A 20 0.91 -25.18 -17.16
CA LEU A 20 1.87 -24.76 -16.14
C LEU A 20 2.26 -23.29 -16.29
N THR A 21 2.47 -22.81 -17.52
CA THR A 21 2.77 -21.40 -17.78
C THR A 21 1.59 -20.51 -17.42
N MET A 22 0.37 -20.87 -17.84
CA MET A 22 -0.84 -20.14 -17.45
C MET A 22 -1.02 -20.13 -15.93
N LEU A 23 -0.85 -21.27 -15.26
CA LEU A 23 -0.92 -21.38 -13.82
C LEU A 23 0.14 -20.52 -13.13
N LEU A 24 1.36 -20.48 -13.66
CA LEU A 24 2.44 -19.63 -13.16
C LEU A 24 2.08 -18.15 -13.30
N PHE A 25 1.53 -17.72 -14.44
CA PHE A 25 1.06 -16.35 -14.61
C PHE A 25 -0.05 -15.99 -13.62
N VAL A 26 -1.03 -16.88 -13.42
CA VAL A 26 -2.10 -16.68 -12.43
C VAL A 26 -1.52 -16.59 -11.02
N LEU A 27 -0.60 -17.48 -10.67
CA LEU A 27 0.07 -17.47 -9.37
C LEU A 27 0.85 -16.17 -9.15
N LEU A 28 1.62 -15.73 -10.14
CA LEU A 28 2.37 -14.47 -10.07
C LEU A 28 1.42 -13.27 -9.96
N ALA A 29 0.33 -13.25 -10.72
CA ALA A 29 -0.68 -12.20 -10.64
C ALA A 29 -1.31 -12.14 -9.23
N LEU A 30 -1.62 -13.29 -8.64
CA LEU A 30 -2.15 -13.36 -7.27
C LEU A 30 -1.13 -12.90 -6.24
N ILE A 31 0.14 -13.34 -6.35
CA ILE A 31 1.21 -12.91 -5.44
C ILE A 31 1.40 -11.39 -5.53
N GLN A 32 1.49 -10.84 -6.75
CA GLN A 32 1.63 -9.41 -6.98
C GLN A 32 0.42 -8.64 -6.41
N PHE A 33 -0.79 -9.14 -6.63
CA PHE A 33 -2.02 -8.54 -6.11
C PHE A 33 -2.04 -8.52 -4.57
N VAL A 34 -1.77 -9.66 -3.94
CA VAL A 34 -1.75 -9.78 -2.48
C VAL A 34 -0.66 -8.87 -1.88
N PHE A 35 0.53 -8.85 -2.48
CA PHE A 35 1.63 -8.04 -1.99
C PHE A 35 1.34 -6.53 -2.11
N ALA A 36 0.78 -6.09 -3.24
CA ALA A 36 0.35 -4.70 -3.42
C ALA A 36 -0.74 -4.30 -2.42
N ALA A 37 -1.75 -5.15 -2.22
CA ALA A 37 -2.81 -4.90 -1.24
C ALA A 37 -2.27 -4.85 0.19
N HIS A 38 -1.31 -5.70 0.52
CA HIS A 38 -0.67 -5.75 1.83
C HIS A 38 0.11 -4.47 2.14
N ILE A 39 0.97 -4.02 1.22
CA ILE A 39 1.74 -2.77 1.38
C ILE A 39 0.79 -1.57 1.52
N HIS A 40 -0.22 -1.48 0.66
CA HIS A 40 -1.19 -0.38 0.73
C HIS A 40 -1.88 -0.31 2.10
N SER A 41 -2.23 -1.47 2.66
CA SER A 41 -2.83 -1.57 4.00
C SER A 41 -1.84 -1.08 5.08
N ILE A 42 -0.59 -1.54 5.05
CA ILE A 42 0.46 -1.09 5.99
C ILE A 42 0.66 0.42 5.92
N LEU A 43 0.79 0.98 4.71
CA LEU A 43 1.03 2.41 4.54
C LEU A 43 -0.14 3.25 5.06
N ARG A 44 -1.38 2.81 4.82
CA ARG A 44 -2.58 3.46 5.35
C ARG A 44 -2.65 3.39 6.88
N ASP A 45 -2.32 2.25 7.47
CA ASP A 45 -2.32 2.05 8.91
C ASP A 45 -1.25 2.91 9.59
N SER A 46 -0.04 2.95 9.03
CA SER A 46 1.06 3.81 9.50
C SER A 46 0.73 5.29 9.37
N ALA A 47 0.11 5.71 8.25
CA ALA A 47 -0.31 7.08 8.05
C ALA A 47 -1.41 7.49 9.04
N ALA A 48 -2.35 6.60 9.35
CA ALA A 48 -3.37 6.84 10.37
C ALA A 48 -2.77 6.95 11.78
N GLU A 49 -1.76 6.14 12.11
CA GLU A 49 -1.05 6.21 13.38
C GLU A 49 -0.21 7.49 13.51
N GLY A 50 0.49 7.90 12.45
CA GLY A 50 1.19 9.20 12.41
C GLY A 50 0.24 10.38 12.56
N ALA A 51 -0.93 10.32 11.93
CA ALA A 51 -1.96 11.36 12.05
C ALA A 51 -2.51 11.46 13.48
N ARG A 52 -2.74 10.31 14.14
CA ARG A 52 -3.10 10.26 15.58
C ARG A 52 -2.02 10.87 16.45
N ARG A 53 -0.74 10.55 16.20
CA ARG A 53 0.38 11.07 16.98
C ARG A 53 0.55 12.59 16.87
N ALA A 54 0.34 13.14 15.67
CA ALA A 54 0.36 14.58 15.42
C ALA A 54 -0.86 15.32 16.02
N ALA A 55 -1.98 14.64 16.23
CA ALA A 55 -3.21 15.23 16.77
C ALA A 55 -3.27 15.32 18.31
N MET A 56 -2.28 14.76 19.02
CA MET A 56 -2.18 14.83 20.49
C MET A 56 -1.93 16.28 20.97
N MET A 57 -2.29 16.61 22.22
CA MET A 57 -2.14 17.98 22.77
C MET A 57 -0.72 18.58 22.64
N ASP A 58 0.30 17.74 22.81
CA ASP A 58 1.72 18.12 22.63
C ASP A 58 2.31 17.54 21.33
N GLY A 59 1.45 17.04 20.44
CA GLY A 59 1.84 16.46 19.16
C GLY A 59 2.30 17.53 18.19
N THR A 60 3.39 17.24 17.47
CA THR A 60 3.84 18.07 16.35
C THR A 60 3.68 17.30 15.04
N ASP A 61 3.61 18.04 13.93
CA ASP A 61 3.64 17.43 12.59
C ASP A 61 4.93 16.60 12.39
N ALA A 62 6.06 17.05 12.95
CA ALA A 62 7.33 16.31 12.89
C ALA A 62 7.25 14.96 13.62
N ASP A 63 6.59 14.91 14.78
CA ASP A 63 6.38 13.65 15.53
C ASP A 63 5.53 12.66 14.74
N GLY A 64 4.50 13.14 14.05
CA GLY A 64 3.65 12.32 13.20
C GLY A 64 4.38 11.76 11.98
N VAL A 65 5.19 12.59 11.31
CA VAL A 65 6.04 12.16 10.19
C VAL A 65 7.03 11.10 10.66
N GLN A 66 7.72 11.35 11.77
CA GLN A 66 8.76 10.44 12.26
C GLN A 66 8.18 9.09 12.67
N LEU A 67 7.03 9.06 13.35
CA LEU A 67 6.37 7.80 13.69
C LEU A 67 5.91 7.04 12.44
N ALA A 68 5.26 7.73 11.48
CA ALA A 68 4.84 7.10 10.23
C ALA A 68 6.05 6.52 9.47
N HIS A 69 7.17 7.25 9.43
CA HIS A 69 8.42 6.81 8.83
C HIS A 69 8.95 5.53 9.51
N GLU A 70 9.06 5.51 10.83
CA GLU A 70 9.55 4.36 11.60
C GLU A 70 8.67 3.10 11.39
N LEU A 71 7.35 3.26 11.39
CA LEU A 71 6.41 2.17 11.16
C LEU A 71 6.50 1.62 9.73
N ILE A 72 6.64 2.49 8.72
CA ILE A 72 6.77 2.07 7.32
C ILE A 72 8.12 1.41 7.06
N THR A 73 9.22 1.97 7.57
CA THR A 73 10.55 1.41 7.41
C THR A 73 10.66 0.03 8.06
N SER A 74 10.09 -0.15 9.24
CA SER A 74 10.13 -1.44 9.96
C SER A 74 9.24 -2.51 9.33
N ALA A 75 8.09 -2.12 8.75
CA ALA A 75 7.14 -3.07 8.16
C ALA A 75 7.44 -3.40 6.68
N VAL A 76 8.05 -2.48 5.93
CA VAL A 76 8.29 -2.62 4.48
C VAL A 76 9.76 -2.41 4.15
N SER A 77 10.23 -1.16 4.14
CA SER A 77 11.63 -0.75 3.96
C SER A 77 11.73 0.78 3.88
N GLU A 78 12.94 1.31 4.02
CA GLU A 78 13.26 2.74 3.87
C GLU A 78 12.77 3.34 2.53
N GLY A 79 12.81 2.57 1.44
CA GLY A 79 12.39 3.06 0.11
C GLY A 79 10.91 3.44 0.03
N TYR A 80 10.06 2.88 0.91
CA TYR A 80 8.62 3.16 0.99
C TYR A 80 8.29 4.28 1.97
N ALA A 81 9.25 4.71 2.79
CA ALA A 81 9.10 5.79 3.79
C ALA A 81 9.65 7.14 3.30
N SER A 82 10.11 7.21 2.04
CA SER A 82 10.91 8.33 1.53
C SER A 82 10.16 9.63 1.24
N ASP A 83 8.83 9.58 1.05
CA ASP A 83 8.00 10.75 0.77
C ASP A 83 6.73 10.72 1.64
N ILE A 84 6.85 11.35 2.81
CA ILE A 84 5.77 11.50 3.79
C ILE A 84 5.57 13.00 4.03
N SER A 85 4.34 13.48 3.88
CA SER A 85 3.96 14.87 4.13
C SER A 85 2.78 14.94 5.06
N ILE A 86 2.76 15.97 5.91
CA ILE A 86 1.65 16.27 6.81
C ILE A 86 1.10 17.64 6.48
N GLU A 87 -0.22 17.73 6.39
CA GLU A 87 -0.97 18.94 6.13
C GLU A 87 -2.06 19.10 7.19
N GLN A 88 -2.11 20.28 7.80
CA GLN A 88 -3.20 20.68 8.69
C GLN A 88 -4.40 21.07 7.81
N VAL A 89 -5.47 20.27 7.84
CA VAL A 89 -6.69 20.49 7.04
C VAL A 89 -7.90 20.67 7.95
N THR A 90 -8.93 21.32 7.43
CA THR A 90 -10.23 21.39 8.12
C THR A 90 -11.21 20.49 7.38
N ILE A 91 -11.81 19.52 8.07
CA ILE A 91 -12.81 18.60 7.53
C ILE A 91 -14.11 18.88 8.28
N ASP A 92 -15.17 19.27 7.56
CA ASP A 92 -16.49 19.58 8.12
C ASP A 92 -16.46 20.59 9.29
N GLY A 93 -15.56 21.57 9.21
CA GLY A 93 -15.38 22.62 10.24
C GLY A 93 -14.51 22.21 11.44
N VAL A 94 -14.01 20.97 11.45
CA VAL A 94 -13.13 20.45 12.50
C VAL A 94 -11.68 20.42 12.02
N ALA A 95 -10.80 20.97 12.84
CA ALA A 95 -9.37 20.94 12.59
C ALA A 95 -8.89 19.47 12.57
N ALA A 96 -8.12 19.11 11.55
CA ALA A 96 -7.70 17.74 11.26
C ALA A 96 -6.27 17.73 10.74
N VAL A 97 -5.62 16.56 10.80
CA VAL A 97 -4.29 16.32 10.28
C VAL A 97 -4.41 15.30 9.14
N ARG A 98 -3.90 15.65 7.97
CA ARG A 98 -3.78 14.76 6.83
C ARG A 98 -2.33 14.32 6.69
N VAL A 99 -2.12 13.02 6.65
CA VAL A 99 -0.82 12.42 6.34
C VAL A 99 -0.90 11.84 4.94
N SER A 100 0.00 12.26 4.06
CA SER A 100 0.09 11.74 2.70
C SER A 100 1.43 11.02 2.53
N VAL A 101 1.39 9.80 2.03
CA VAL A 101 2.54 8.94 1.81
C VAL A 101 2.60 8.60 0.32
N LYS A 102 3.72 8.91 -0.33
CA LYS A 102 3.99 8.48 -1.70
C LYS A 102 5.03 7.38 -1.68
N ALA A 103 4.66 6.24 -2.24
CA ALA A 103 5.49 5.05 -2.22
C ALA A 103 5.58 4.40 -3.62
N PRO A 104 6.72 3.76 -3.95
CA PRO A 104 6.85 3.07 -5.22
C PRO A 104 5.90 1.88 -5.31
N LEU A 105 5.50 1.55 -6.54
CA LEU A 105 4.68 0.38 -6.81
C LEU A 105 5.49 -0.92 -6.59
N PRO A 106 4.99 -1.89 -5.80
CA PRO A 106 5.64 -3.19 -5.61
C PRO A 106 5.36 -4.12 -6.80
N VAL A 107 5.87 -3.78 -7.98
CA VAL A 107 5.76 -4.60 -9.20
C VAL A 107 7.06 -5.33 -9.47
N ILE A 108 6.99 -6.67 -9.49
CA ILE A 108 8.12 -7.53 -9.84
C ILE A 108 8.12 -7.68 -11.38
N GLY A 109 8.93 -6.89 -12.11
CA GLY A 109 9.19 -7.09 -13.56
C GLY A 109 9.38 -5.84 -14.44
N LEU A 110 9.68 -6.06 -15.74
CA LEU A 110 9.95 -5.04 -16.79
C LEU A 110 8.73 -4.23 -17.28
N LEU A 111 7.52 -4.49 -16.77
CA LEU A 111 6.24 -3.95 -17.30
C LEU A 111 5.44 -3.12 -16.28
N GLY A 112 6.04 -2.72 -15.17
CA GLY A 112 5.38 -1.91 -14.16
C GLY A 112 5.34 -0.41 -14.54
N PRO A 113 4.20 0.29 -14.44
CA PRO A 113 4.20 1.75 -14.54
C PRO A 113 5.14 2.32 -13.47
N THR A 114 6.04 3.22 -13.88
CA THR A 114 7.00 3.88 -12.98
C THR A 114 6.34 4.86 -11.99
N GLY A 115 5.02 4.99 -12.03
CA GLY A 115 4.24 5.84 -11.13
C GLY A 115 4.07 5.18 -9.77
N GLY A 116 4.47 5.86 -8.70
CA GLY A 116 4.18 5.45 -7.33
C GLY A 116 2.69 5.51 -6.99
N PHE A 117 2.30 4.88 -5.89
CA PHE A 117 0.99 5.06 -5.25
C PHE A 117 1.02 6.32 -4.38
N ASP A 118 -0.02 7.15 -4.49
CA ASP A 118 -0.28 8.27 -3.57
C ASP A 118 -1.36 7.82 -2.58
N ILE A 119 -1.02 7.78 -1.29
CA ILE A 119 -1.88 7.28 -0.21
C ILE A 119 -2.15 8.43 0.76
N GLN A 120 -3.42 8.70 1.01
CA GLN A 120 -3.86 9.76 1.91
C GLN A 120 -4.61 9.18 3.11
N ALA A 121 -4.21 9.57 4.32
CA ALA A 121 -4.90 9.27 5.56
C ALA A 121 -5.29 10.57 6.29
N HIS A 122 -6.37 10.53 7.07
CA HIS A 122 -6.91 11.67 7.80
C HIS A 122 -7.16 11.29 9.27
N ALA A 123 -6.78 12.15 10.21
CA ALA A 123 -7.20 12.09 11.61
C ALA A 123 -7.76 13.43 12.07
N VAL A 124 -8.81 13.40 12.88
CA VAL A 124 -9.45 14.59 13.45
C VAL A 124 -8.69 15.01 14.71
N ARG A 125 -8.52 16.32 14.94
CA ARG A 125 -7.78 16.87 16.09
C ARG A 125 -8.63 16.84 17.36
N GLU A 126 -8.04 16.39 18.46
CA GLU A 126 -8.75 16.11 19.72
C GLU A 126 -9.11 17.39 20.51
N ASP A 127 -8.35 18.48 20.30
CA ASP A 127 -8.54 19.79 20.96
C ASP A 127 -9.92 20.42 20.69
N GLN A 128 -10.50 20.18 19.52
CA GLN A 128 -11.78 20.77 19.13
C GLN A 128 -13.01 19.89 19.45
N PHE A 129 -12.82 18.57 19.66
CA PHE A 129 -13.90 17.68 20.13
C PHE A 129 -14.40 18.09 21.53
N LEU A 130 -13.47 18.51 22.40
CA LEU A 130 -13.80 18.95 23.76
C LEU A 130 -14.49 20.33 23.81
N THR A 131 -14.32 21.19 22.81
CA THR A 131 -15.02 22.49 22.72
C THR A 131 -16.45 22.36 22.18
N THR A 132 -16.72 21.37 21.33
CA THR A 132 -18.06 21.18 20.72
C THR A 132 -18.99 20.34 21.62
N GLY A 133 -18.44 19.42 22.44
CA GLY A 133 -19.23 18.57 23.34
C GLY A 133 -19.55 19.16 24.72
N ALA A 134 -18.89 20.25 25.13
CA ALA A 134 -19.10 20.89 26.44
C ALA A 134 -20.15 22.02 26.43
N GLY A 135 -20.84 22.22 25.30
CA GLY A 135 -21.73 23.36 25.04
C GLY A 135 -23.20 23.00 24.79
N SER A 136 -23.69 21.82 25.18
CA SER A 136 -25.12 21.46 25.12
C SER A 136 -25.67 21.05 26.47
#